data_AF-A0A7J0CG53-F1
#
_entry.id   AF-A0A7J0CG53-F1
#
_cell.length_a   1.000
_cell.length_b   1.000
_cell.length_c   1.000
_cell.angle_alpha   90.00
_cell.angle_beta   90.00
_cell.angle_gamma   90.00
#
_symmetry.space_group_name_H-M   'P 1'
#
loop_
_entity.id
_entity.type
_entity.pdbx_description
1 polymer ?
#
loop_
_entity_poly.entity_id
_entity_poly.type
_entity_poly.pdbx_seq_one_letter_code
_entity_poly.pdbx_strand_id
1 'polypeptide(L)'
;MRARWCGRRDRIDPSLASVLTLVESMTSNNQTLSLTICVDYGGREELVEAARALAAEAASGAILPQDIGPADLDWNMYVPGLPDVDLLIRTSGEQWISNFLPWHLAYAEMVFDPTPWPSFGLEQLREAVTIYAGRQRRFGGTLPGPTRPTEPARSAKPA
;
A
#
# COMPACT_ATOMS: atom_id res chain seq x y z
N MET A 1 -4.23 1.74 -20.32
CA MET A 1 -4.07 2.18 -18.90
C MET A 1 -5.44 2.40 -18.30
N ARG A 2 -5.73 1.90 -17.10
CA ARG A 2 -6.93 2.17 -16.30
C ARG A 2 -6.60 3.25 -15.26
N ALA A 3 -7.24 4.40 -15.38
CA ALA A 3 -7.12 5.47 -14.41
C ALA A 3 -8.07 5.24 -13.23
N ARG A 4 -7.62 5.60 -12.02
CA ARG A 4 -8.41 5.59 -10.79
C ARG A 4 -8.14 6.87 -10.02
N TRP A 5 -9.14 7.44 -9.39
CA TRP A 5 -9.03 8.60 -8.51
C TRP A 5 -9.10 8.13 -7.06
N CYS A 6 -8.07 8.47 -6.30
CA CYS A 6 -7.99 8.26 -4.86
C CYS A 6 -8.12 9.60 -4.15
N GLY A 7 -9.06 9.73 -3.21
CA GLY A 7 -9.29 10.96 -2.46
C GLY A 7 -10.75 11.34 -2.37
N ARG A 8 -11.02 12.45 -1.68
CA ARG A 8 -12.38 12.87 -1.37
C ARG A 8 -13.08 13.46 -2.58
N ARG A 9 -14.32 13.03 -2.79
CA ARG A 9 -15.13 13.48 -3.93
C ARG A 9 -15.97 14.72 -3.66
N ASP A 10 -16.15 15.09 -2.40
CA ASP A 10 -17.10 16.12 -1.96
C ASP A 10 -16.48 17.51 -1.75
N ARG A 11 -15.15 17.63 -1.80
CA ARG A 11 -14.41 18.88 -1.51
C ARG A 11 -13.71 19.48 -2.73
N ILE A 12 -13.84 18.85 -3.89
CA ILE A 12 -13.19 19.31 -5.11
C ILE A 12 -14.19 20.05 -6.00
N ASP A 13 -13.68 20.92 -6.87
CA ASP A 13 -14.51 21.62 -7.83
C ASP A 13 -15.31 20.62 -8.71
N PRO A 14 -16.63 20.80 -8.89
CA PRO A 14 -17.47 19.86 -9.64
C PRO A 14 -17.00 19.64 -11.09
N SER A 15 -16.39 20.62 -11.74
CA SER A 15 -15.85 20.47 -13.09
C SER A 15 -14.65 19.52 -13.11
N LEU A 16 -13.75 19.62 -12.12
CA LEU A 16 -12.63 18.71 -11.97
C LEU A 16 -13.12 17.29 -11.62
N ALA A 17 -14.08 17.16 -10.70
CA ALA A 17 -14.68 15.87 -10.36
C ALA A 17 -15.30 15.18 -11.58
N SER A 18 -15.96 15.95 -12.43
CA SER A 18 -16.56 15.44 -13.67
C SER A 18 -15.49 14.93 -14.63
N VAL A 19 -14.38 15.65 -14.77
CA VAL A 19 -13.25 15.21 -15.62
C VAL A 19 -12.60 13.94 -15.08
N LEU A 20 -12.30 13.87 -13.77
CA LEU A 20 -11.73 12.68 -13.16
C LEU A 20 -12.64 11.46 -13.34
N THR A 21 -13.94 11.62 -13.06
CA THR A 21 -14.94 10.55 -13.21
C THR A 21 -15.07 10.09 -14.67
N LEU A 22 -15.03 11.02 -15.63
CA LEU A 22 -15.06 10.70 -17.05
C LEU A 22 -13.83 9.86 -17.44
N VAL A 23 -12.63 10.26 -17.01
CA VAL A 23 -11.38 9.54 -17.31
C VAL A 23 -11.38 8.14 -16.69
N GLU A 24 -11.86 7.98 -15.45
CA GLU A 24 -12.05 6.65 -14.82
C GLU A 24 -12.98 5.77 -15.66
N SER A 25 -14.14 6.30 -16.06
CA SER A 25 -15.14 5.58 -16.85
C SER A 25 -14.59 5.13 -18.21
N MET A 26 -13.98 6.06 -18.96
CA MET A 26 -13.41 5.80 -20.28
C MET A 26 -12.29 4.75 -20.29
N THR A 27 -11.61 4.58 -19.15
CA THR A 27 -10.44 3.70 -19.04
C THR A 27 -10.69 2.44 -18.20
N SER A 28 -11.91 2.25 -17.71
CA SER A 28 -12.30 1.18 -16.77
C SER A 28 -11.99 -0.23 -17.25
N ASN A 29 -12.11 -0.49 -18.55
CA ASN A 29 -11.89 -1.81 -19.16
C ASN A 29 -10.42 -2.13 -19.49
N ASN A 30 -9.50 -1.18 -19.28
CA ASN A 30 -8.09 -1.40 -19.58
C ASN A 30 -7.40 -2.25 -18.49
N GLN A 31 -6.55 -3.20 -18.87
CA GLN A 31 -5.93 -4.14 -17.92
C GLN A 31 -4.39 -4.08 -17.86
N THR A 32 -3.73 -3.40 -18.81
CA THR A 32 -2.26 -3.41 -18.92
C THR A 32 -1.53 -2.64 -17.82
N LEU A 33 -2.09 -1.52 -17.37
CA LEU A 33 -1.47 -0.60 -16.41
C LEU A 33 -2.58 0.09 -15.63
N SER A 34 -2.45 0.16 -14.30
CA SER A 34 -3.31 1.01 -13.48
C SER A 34 -2.56 2.26 -13.05
N LEU A 35 -3.16 3.43 -13.28
CA LEU A 35 -2.68 4.71 -12.76
C LEU A 35 -3.68 5.21 -11.73
N THR A 36 -3.27 5.27 -10.47
CA THR A 36 -4.07 5.88 -9.41
C THR A 36 -3.56 7.30 -9.16
N ILE A 37 -4.45 8.28 -9.31
CA ILE A 37 -4.14 9.70 -9.10
C ILE A 37 -4.77 10.12 -7.77
N CYS A 38 -3.96 10.61 -6.85
CA CYS A 38 -4.42 11.08 -5.54
C CYS A 38 -4.75 12.58 -5.61
N VAL A 39 -6.03 12.95 -5.47
CA VAL A 39 -6.50 14.35 -5.52
C VAL A 39 -7.42 14.61 -4.33
N ASP A 40 -7.14 15.67 -3.56
CA ASP A 40 -7.71 15.90 -2.22
C ASP A 40 -7.60 14.64 -1.33
N TYR A 41 -6.41 14.06 -1.33
CA TYR A 41 -6.09 12.83 -0.61
C TYR A 41 -5.38 13.10 0.71
N GLY A 42 -5.78 12.40 1.76
CA GLY A 42 -5.06 12.27 3.02
C GLY A 42 -5.27 10.88 3.60
N GLY A 43 -4.19 10.17 3.93
CA GLY A 43 -4.29 8.76 4.30
C GLY A 43 -4.89 8.50 5.68
N ARG A 44 -4.68 9.41 6.64
CA ARG A 44 -5.38 9.36 7.92
C ARG A 44 -6.89 9.56 7.75
N GLU A 45 -7.27 10.49 6.89
CA GLU A 45 -8.67 10.78 6.56
C GLU A 45 -9.33 9.58 5.89
N GLU A 46 -8.66 8.96 4.92
CA GLU A 46 -9.10 7.72 4.26
C GLU A 46 -9.35 6.61 5.29
N LEU A 47 -8.41 6.36 6.20
CA LEU A 47 -8.55 5.34 7.25
C LEU A 47 -9.73 5.62 8.18
N VAL A 48 -9.96 6.88 8.54
CA VAL A 48 -11.10 7.27 9.38
C VAL A 48 -12.42 7.06 8.65
N GLU A 49 -12.48 7.36 7.35
CA GLU A 49 -13.69 7.15 6.54
C GLU A 49 -13.98 5.67 6.32
N ALA A 50 -12.95 4.86 6.03
CA ALA A 50 -13.08 3.41 5.93
C ALA A 50 -13.56 2.79 7.25
N ALA A 51 -12.99 3.20 8.38
CA ALA A 51 -13.42 2.75 9.71
C ALA A 51 -14.88 3.15 10.02
N ARG A 52 -15.31 4.35 9.59
CA ARG A 52 -16.69 4.81 9.78
C ARG A 52 -17.67 3.98 8.94
N ALA A 53 -17.31 3.62 7.71
CA ALA A 53 -18.11 2.76 6.85
C ALA A 53 -18.30 1.37 7.48
N LEU A 54 -17.21 0.73 7.90
CA LEU A 54 -17.24 -0.55 8.62
C LEU A 54 -18.06 -0.51 9.90
N ALA A 55 -17.96 0.58 10.68
CA ALA A 55 -18.76 0.75 11.88
C ALA A 55 -20.27 0.83 11.56
N ALA A 56 -20.64 1.47 10.45
CA ALA A 56 -22.04 1.52 10.00
C ALA A 56 -22.54 0.16 9.53
N GLU A 57 -21.72 -0.60 8.79
CA GLU A 57 -22.03 -1.98 8.40
C GLU A 57 -22.24 -2.87 9.63
N ALA A 58 -21.35 -2.78 10.62
CA ALA A 58 -21.46 -3.52 11.86
C ALA A 58 -22.71 -3.15 12.66
N ALA A 59 -23.04 -1.86 12.76
CA ALA A 59 -24.25 -1.39 13.43
C ALA A 59 -25.53 -1.87 12.74
N SER A 60 -25.50 -2.07 11.42
CA SER A 60 -26.61 -2.62 10.64
C SER A 60 -26.74 -4.15 10.73
N GLY A 61 -25.72 -4.83 11.28
CA GLY A 61 -25.64 -6.29 11.34
C GLY A 61 -25.16 -6.96 10.05
N ALA A 62 -24.62 -6.19 9.09
CA ALA A 62 -24.07 -6.72 7.84
C ALA A 62 -22.74 -7.46 8.04
N ILE A 63 -21.97 -7.08 9.06
CA ILE A 63 -20.73 -7.72 9.49
C ILE A 63 -20.68 -7.74 11.02
N LEU A 64 -20.09 -8.78 11.62
CA LEU A 64 -19.85 -8.77 13.06
C LEU A 64 -18.54 -8.04 13.36
N PRO A 65 -18.44 -7.19 14.41
CA PRO A 65 -17.22 -6.44 14.71
C PRO A 65 -15.95 -7.28 14.81
N GLN A 66 -16.04 -8.51 15.33
CA GLN A 66 -14.91 -9.43 15.45
C GLN A 66 -14.44 -10.04 14.13
N ASP A 67 -15.26 -9.97 13.09
CA ASP A 67 -14.95 -10.51 11.76
C ASP A 67 -14.26 -9.44 10.87
N ILE A 68 -14.19 -8.18 11.31
CA ILE A 68 -13.52 -7.10 10.58
C ILE A 68 -12.01 -7.37 10.55
N GLY A 69 -11.47 -7.55 9.36
CA GLY A 69 -10.06 -7.76 9.10
C GLY A 69 -9.44 -6.73 8.14
N PRO A 70 -8.15 -6.92 7.79
CA PRO A 70 -7.43 -6.03 6.87
C PRO A 70 -8.09 -5.90 5.49
N ALA A 71 -8.69 -6.97 4.98
CA ALA A 71 -9.37 -6.96 3.69
C ALA A 71 -10.64 -6.09 3.71
N ASP A 72 -11.39 -6.10 4.80
CA ASP A 72 -12.61 -5.28 4.95
C ASP A 72 -12.25 -3.80 5.02
N LEU A 73 -11.13 -3.45 5.67
CA LEU A 73 -10.62 -2.09 5.67
C LEU A 73 -10.20 -1.65 4.27
N ASP A 74 -9.44 -2.47 3.53
CA ASP A 74 -9.03 -2.19 2.15
C ASP A 74 -10.22 -1.96 1.20
N TRP A 75 -11.25 -2.81 1.31
CA TRP A 75 -12.47 -2.66 0.50
C TRP A 75 -13.27 -1.39 0.81
N ASN A 76 -13.08 -0.81 1.99
CA ASN A 76 -13.72 0.42 2.43
C ASN A 76 -12.86 1.69 2.21
N MET A 77 -11.67 1.58 1.61
CA MET A 77 -10.83 2.73 1.24
C MET A 77 -11.30 3.40 -0.06
N TYR A 78 -10.70 4.54 -0.43
CA TYR A 78 -11.13 5.30 -1.61
C TYR A 78 -10.99 4.54 -2.92
N VAL A 79 -9.98 3.67 -3.01
CA VAL A 79 -9.77 2.79 -4.15
C VAL A 79 -9.72 1.35 -3.66
N PRO A 80 -10.87 0.65 -3.64
CA PRO A 80 -10.92 -0.73 -3.17
C PRO A 80 -10.01 -1.65 -3.98
N GLY A 81 -9.26 -2.53 -3.30
CA GLY A 81 -8.31 -3.43 -3.94
C GLY A 81 -7.09 -2.72 -4.55
N LEU A 82 -6.68 -1.57 -3.99
CA LEU A 82 -5.40 -0.97 -4.34
C LEU A 82 -4.29 -1.86 -3.73
N PRO A 83 -3.35 -2.39 -4.54
CA PRO A 83 -2.30 -3.25 -3.99
C PRO A 83 -1.37 -2.47 -3.06
N ASP A 84 -0.70 -3.19 -2.17
CA ASP A 84 0.42 -2.66 -1.39
C ASP A 84 1.47 -2.02 -2.31
N VAL A 85 2.11 -0.98 -1.80
CA VAL A 85 3.16 -0.27 -2.51
C VAL A 85 4.48 -1.01 -2.29
N ASP A 86 5.08 -1.49 -3.37
CA ASP A 86 6.41 -2.10 -3.30
C ASP A 86 7.52 -1.06 -3.15
N LEU A 87 7.40 0.07 -3.87
CA LEU A 87 8.40 1.12 -3.96
C LEU A 87 7.73 2.50 -3.90
N LEU A 88 8.07 3.28 -2.87
CA LEU A 88 7.79 4.70 -2.80
C LEU A 88 9.01 5.48 -3.30
N ILE A 89 8.80 6.31 -4.31
CA ILE A 89 9.79 7.31 -4.74
C ILE A 89 9.26 8.67 -4.32
N ARG A 90 10.05 9.41 -3.54
CA ARG A 90 9.75 10.78 -3.15
C ARG A 90 10.88 11.71 -3.57
N THR A 91 10.51 12.76 -4.30
CA THR A 91 11.44 13.73 -4.88
C THR A 91 11.71 14.89 -3.92
N SER A 92 12.63 15.78 -4.31
CA SER A 92 13.02 16.99 -3.57
C SER A 92 13.70 16.73 -2.22
N GLY A 93 14.20 15.52 -1.97
CA GLY A 93 15.07 15.19 -0.83
C GLY A 93 14.37 15.01 0.53
N GLU A 94 13.05 15.19 0.61
CA GLU A 94 12.29 15.08 1.86
C GLU A 94 12.11 13.62 2.30
N GLN A 95 12.47 13.29 3.55
CA GLN A 95 12.52 11.91 4.06
C GLN A 95 11.35 11.56 4.99
N TRP A 96 10.13 11.77 4.51
CA TRP A 96 8.91 11.30 5.16
C TRP A 96 7.86 10.94 4.11
N ILE A 97 6.70 10.43 4.51
CA ILE A 97 5.63 10.06 3.55
C ILE A 97 4.54 11.15 3.42
N SER A 98 4.53 12.16 4.29
CA SER A 98 3.54 13.26 4.29
C SER A 98 2.08 12.78 4.25
N ASN A 99 1.70 11.81 5.09
CA ASN A 99 0.33 11.27 5.12
C ASN A 99 -0.10 10.57 3.81
N PHE A 100 0.84 10.25 2.91
CA PHE A 100 0.55 9.53 1.68
C PHE A 100 0.46 8.02 1.95
N LEU A 101 -0.65 7.38 1.57
CA LEU A 101 -0.88 5.93 1.60
C LEU A 101 -0.30 5.17 2.81
N PRO A 102 -0.54 5.60 4.07
CA PRO A 102 0.10 5.02 5.25
C PRO A 102 -0.20 3.52 5.43
N TRP A 103 -1.38 3.07 5.00
CA TRP A 103 -1.76 1.65 4.98
C TRP A 103 -0.94 0.86 3.96
N HIS A 104 -1.01 1.25 2.69
CA HIS A 104 -0.35 0.56 1.58
C HIS A 104 1.18 0.64 1.62
N LEU A 105 1.75 1.60 2.37
CA LEU A 105 3.20 1.78 2.53
C LEU A 105 3.80 0.95 3.67
N ALA A 106 3.03 0.16 4.40
CA ALA A 106 3.48 -0.54 5.60
C ALA A 106 4.76 -1.38 5.39
N TYR A 107 4.96 -1.93 4.19
CA TYR A 107 6.11 -2.74 3.81
C TYR A 107 6.87 -2.21 2.60
N ALA A 108 6.58 -0.96 2.20
CA ALA A 108 7.19 -0.36 1.01
C ALA A 108 8.68 -0.07 1.24
N GLU A 109 9.48 -0.34 0.21
CA GLU A 109 10.82 0.23 0.12
C GLU A 109 10.71 1.70 -0.24
N MET A 110 11.55 2.54 0.38
CA MET A 110 11.54 3.98 0.16
C MET A 110 12.84 4.44 -0.50
N VAL A 111 12.70 5.25 -1.55
CA VAL A 111 13.77 5.97 -2.23
C VAL A 111 13.45 7.46 -2.18
N PHE A 112 14.33 8.21 -1.53
CA PHE A 112 14.25 9.66 -1.43
C PHE A 112 15.26 10.27 -2.38
N ASP A 113 14.77 10.80 -3.50
CA ASP A 113 15.58 11.40 -4.56
C ASP A 113 15.66 12.92 -4.36
N PRO A 114 16.86 13.53 -4.38
CA PRO A 114 17.02 14.97 -4.18
C PRO A 114 16.51 15.81 -5.37
N THR A 115 16.29 15.22 -6.54
CA THR A 115 15.85 15.92 -7.76
C THR A 115 14.46 16.52 -7.57
N PRO A 116 14.24 17.81 -7.88
CA PRO A 116 12.90 18.41 -7.85
C PRO A 116 11.96 17.72 -8.85
N TRP A 117 10.66 17.60 -8.53
CA TRP A 117 9.67 16.92 -9.39
C TRP A 117 9.68 17.38 -10.86
N PRO A 118 9.75 18.69 -11.21
CA PRO A 118 9.80 19.13 -12.60
C PRO A 118 11.03 18.66 -13.37
N SER A 119 12.10 18.26 -12.66
CA SER A 119 13.35 17.77 -13.23
C SER A 119 13.50 16.25 -13.10
N PHE A 120 12.56 15.56 -12.45
CA PHE A 120 12.59 14.11 -12.30
C PHE A 120 12.17 13.43 -13.60
N GLY A 121 13.02 12.55 -14.13
CA GLY A 121 12.83 11.92 -15.43
C GLY A 121 13.07 10.41 -15.43
N LEU A 122 13.22 9.87 -16.65
CA LEU A 122 13.37 8.42 -16.86
C LEU A 122 14.62 7.86 -16.19
N GLU A 123 15.73 8.60 -16.18
CA GLU A 123 16.99 8.13 -15.60
C GLU A 123 16.87 7.97 -14.08
N GLN A 124 16.26 8.94 -13.38
CA GLN A 124 16.03 8.86 -11.94
C GLN A 124 15.06 7.72 -11.59
N LEU A 125 14.01 7.53 -12.40
CA LEU A 125 13.10 6.39 -12.24
C LEU A 125 13.84 5.05 -12.39
N ARG A 126 14.70 4.91 -13.40
CA ARG A 126 15.52 3.69 -13.61
C ARG A 126 16.46 3.43 -12.45
N GLU A 127 17.08 4.48 -11.91
CA GLU A 127 17.95 4.39 -10.75
C GLU A 127 17.17 3.92 -9.51
N ALA A 128 16.02 4.54 -9.21
CA ALA A 128 15.18 4.14 -8.10
C ALA A 128 14.72 2.68 -8.19
N VAL A 129 14.33 2.22 -9.39
CA VAL A 129 13.97 0.81 -9.64
C VAL A 129 15.17 -0.12 -9.48
N THR A 130 16.37 0.31 -9.88
CA THR A 130 17.60 -0.47 -9.72
C THR A 130 17.98 -0.59 -8.23
N ILE A 131 17.83 0.48 -7.46
CA ILE A 131 17.99 0.45 -6.00
C ILE A 131 17.00 -0.54 -5.38
N TYR A 132 15.73 -0.46 -5.76
CA TYR A 132 14.70 -1.41 -5.29
C TYR A 132 15.06 -2.86 -5.61
N ALA A 133 15.42 -3.15 -6.86
CA ALA A 133 15.79 -4.50 -7.31
C ALA A 133 17.06 -5.04 -6.63
N GLY A 134 17.98 -4.16 -6.22
CA GLY A 134 19.21 -4.52 -5.51
C GLY A 134 19.02 -4.79 -4.01
N ARG A 135 17.89 -4.38 -3.41
CA ARG A 135 17.62 -4.63 -1.99
C ARG A 135 17.19 -6.07 -1.78
N GLN A 136 17.90 -6.78 -0.91
CA GLN A 136 17.45 -8.08 -0.42
C GLN A 136 16.37 -7.87 0.66
N ARG A 137 15.13 -8.29 0.38
CA ARG A 137 14.09 -8.32 1.41
C ARG A 137 14.54 -9.23 2.55
N ARG A 138 14.85 -8.63 3.70
CA ARG A 138 14.98 -9.36 4.96
C ARG A 138 13.57 -9.62 5.46
N PHE A 139 12.94 -10.71 5.00
CA PHE A 139 11.80 -11.25 5.73
C PHE A 139 12.26 -11.50 7.16
N GLY A 140 11.55 -10.94 8.15
CA GLY A 140 11.90 -11.03 9.56
C GLY A 140 12.24 -12.46 9.93
N GLY A 141 13.54 -12.76 10.01
CA GLY A 141 14.02 -14.06 10.42
C GLY A 141 13.56 -14.29 11.84
N THR A 142 12.76 -15.32 12.05
CA THR A 142 12.73 -15.96 13.36
C THR A 142 14.17 -16.27 13.71
N LEU A 143 14.71 -15.59 14.72
CA LEU A 143 16.00 -15.94 15.30
C LEU A 143 15.93 -17.45 15.60
N PRO A 144 16.88 -18.27 15.12
CA PRO A 144 16.89 -19.68 15.50
C PRO A 144 17.01 -19.72 17.03
N GLY A 145 15.94 -20.21 17.68
CA GLY A 145 15.97 -20.46 19.12
C GLY A 145 17.14 -21.41 19.44
N PRO A 146 17.75 -21.29 20.63
CA PRO A 146 18.94 -22.07 20.97
C PRO A 146 18.65 -23.55 20.77
N THR A 147 19.43 -24.19 19.90
CA THR A 147 19.39 -25.63 19.69
C THR A 147 19.75 -26.32 21.00
N ARG A 148 18.78 -27.02 21.60
CA ARG A 148 19.05 -27.89 22.75
C ARG A 148 20.06 -28.96 22.33
N PRO A 149 21.08 -29.28 23.14
CA PRO A 149 21.97 -30.39 22.85
C PRO A 149 21.17 -31.69 22.81
N THR A 150 21.35 -32.46 21.74
CA THR A 150 20.84 -33.82 21.60
C THR A 150 21.54 -34.74 22.59
N GLU A 151 20.77 -35.36 23.47
CA GLU A 151 21.24 -36.38 24.41
C GLU A 151 21.67 -37.65 23.65
N PRO A 152 22.82 -38.29 23.97
CA PRO A 152 23.30 -39.43 23.22
C PRO A 152 22.39 -40.66 23.41
N ALA A 153 22.09 -41.34 22.31
CA ALA A 153 21.27 -42.54 22.27
C ALA A 153 21.85 -43.66 23.15
N ARG A 154 21.01 -44.22 24.04
CA ARG A 154 21.34 -45.40 24.85
C ARG A 154 21.65 -46.59 23.93
N SER A 155 22.81 -47.17 24.15
CA SER A 155 23.29 -48.40 23.53
C SER A 155 22.46 -49.61 23.98
N ALA A 156 21.98 -50.39 23.00
CA ALA A 156 21.43 -51.72 23.21
C ALA A 156 22.27 -52.74 22.43
N LYS A 157 23.07 -53.54 23.14
CA LYS A 157 23.44 -54.93 22.76
C LYS A 157 22.27 -55.83 23.13
N PRO A 158 22.00 -57.00 22.49
CA PRO A 158 22.92 -58.09 22.10
C PRO A 158 22.63 -58.64 20.67
N ALA A 159 23.29 -59.65 20.08
CA ALA A 159 24.04 -60.82 20.55
C ALA A 159 25.34 -61.05 19.73
#